data_AF-A0A1G7FZU8-F1
#
_entry.id   AF-A0A1G7FZU8-F1
#
_cell.length_a   1.000
_cell.length_b   1.000
_cell.length_c   1.000
_cell.angle_alpha   90.00
_cell.angle_beta   90.00
_cell.angle_gamma   90.00
#
_symmetry.space_group_name_H-M   'P 1'
#
loop_
_entity.id
_entity.type
_entity.pdbx_description
1 polymer ?
#
loop_
_entity_poly.entity_id
_entity_poly.type
_entity_poly.pdbx_seq_one_letter_code
_entity_poly.pdbx_strand_id
1 'polypeptide(L)' 'MKRYPAHKVTPLLVAHKDLMEAWKEAAKEGRIRAKTLGRENVVIVEDPGLIARLEALGLKGEPVVEEA' A
#
# COMPACT_ATOMS: atom_id res chain seq x y z
N MET A 1 5.15 -7.83 -4.94
CA MET A 1 4.56 -6.50 -4.67
C MET A 1 3.07 -6.50 -4.96
N LYS A 2 2.31 -5.60 -4.34
CA LYS A 2 0.86 -5.48 -4.48
C LYS A 2 0.44 -4.04 -4.72
N ARG A 3 -0.54 -3.81 -5.59
CA ARG A 3 -1.18 -2.52 -5.87
C ARG A 3 -2.44 -2.36 -5.03
N TYR A 4 -2.61 -1.16 -4.50
CA TYR A 4 -3.81 -0.75 -3.76
C TYR A 4 -4.28 0.63 -4.23
N PRO A 5 -5.60 0.87 -4.35
CA PRO A 5 -6.12 2.21 -4.55
C PRO A 5 -5.83 3.10 -3.33
N ALA A 6 -5.25 4.27 -3.55
CA ALA A 6 -4.85 5.17 -2.46
C ALA A 6 -6.05 5.58 -1.59
N HIS A 7 -7.20 5.83 -2.21
CA HIS A 7 -8.44 6.20 -1.52
C HIS A 7 -8.97 5.10 -0.58
N LYS A 8 -8.58 3.83 -0.78
CA LYS A 8 -8.93 2.71 0.12
C LYS A 8 -7.90 2.51 1.23
N VAL A 9 -6.63 2.84 0.97
CA VAL A 9 -5.55 2.73 1.95
C VAL A 9 -5.63 3.87 2.97
N THR A 10 -5.83 5.11 2.52
CA THR A 10 -5.80 6.30 3.39
C THR A 10 -6.70 6.19 4.63
N PRO A 11 -7.98 5.75 4.54
CA PRO A 11 -8.82 5.58 5.73
C PRO A 11 -8.26 4.58 6.73
N LEU A 12 -7.64 3.48 6.25
CA LEU A 12 -7.03 2.47 7.12
C LEU A 12 -5.80 3.03 7.86
N LEU A 13 -4.98 3.83 7.17
CA LEU A 13 -3.84 4.50 7.82
C LEU A 13 -4.31 5.47 8.90
N VAL A 14 -5.38 6.22 8.66
CA VAL A 14 -5.94 7.15 9.64
C VAL A 14 -6.55 6.41 10.84
N ALA A 15 -7.22 5.29 10.60
CA ALA A 15 -7.86 4.49 11.64
C ALA A 15 -6.86 3.70 12.51
N HIS A 16 -5.71 3.29 11.95
CA HIS A 16 -4.75 2.41 12.61
C HIS A 16 -3.37 3.10 12.72
N LYS A 17 -3.08 3.66 13.90
CA LYS A 17 -1.84 4.42 14.14
C LYS A 17 -0.57 3.58 13.94
N ASP A 18 -0.59 2.32 14.36
CA ASP A 18 0.51 1.37 14.20
C ASP A 18 0.77 1.04 12.72
N LEU A 19 -0.29 0.95 11.92
CA LEU A 19 -0.19 0.79 10.48
C LEU A 19 0.39 2.04 9.83
N MET A 20 -0.03 3.23 10.26
CA MET A 20 0.54 4.50 9.77
C MET A 20 2.03 4.63 10.07
N GLU A 21 2.48 4.22 11.26
CA GLU A 21 3.90 4.25 11.63
C GLU A 21 4.71 3.29 10.75
N ALA A 22 4.26 2.03 10.61
CA ALA A 22 4.90 1.06 9.74
C ALA A 22 4.91 1.52 8.26
N TRP A 23 3.83 2.18 7.81
CA TRP A 23 3.73 2.75 6.47
C TRP A 23 4.77 3.83 6.21
N LYS A 24 4.98 4.74 7.19
CA LYS A 24 5.98 5.81 7.07
C LYS A 24 7.40 5.24 6.99
N GLU A 25 7.73 4.22 7.78
CA GLU A 25 9.05 3.59 7.73
C GLU A 25 9.28 2.88 6.39
N ALA A 26 8.32 2.09 5.91
CA ALA A 26 8.42 1.46 4.60
C ALA A 26 8.52 2.48 3.45
N ALA A 27 7.88 3.64 3.57
CA ALA A 27 8.01 4.72 2.59
C ALA A 27 9.41 5.33 2.58
N LYS A 28 10.03 5.53 3.75
CA LYS A 28 11.44 5.99 3.86
C LYS A 28 12.42 5.00 3.26
N GLU A 29 12.15 3.70 3.41
CA GLU A 29 12.95 2.62 2.82
C GLU A 29 12.71 2.42 1.32
N GLY A 30 11.82 3.19 0.70
CA GLY A 30 11.50 3.06 -0.73
C GLY A 30 10.66 1.83 -1.08
N ARG A 31 10.08 1.14 -0.09
CA ARG A 31 9.22 -0.06 -0.30
C ARG A 31 7.78 0.29 -0.68
N ILE A 32 7.45 1.58 -0.80
CA ILE A 32 6.15 2.08 -1.21
C ILE A 32 6.34 3.05 -2.37
N ARG A 33 5.66 2.78 -3.48
CA ARG A 33 5.69 3.63 -4.68
C ARG A 33 4.28 4.14 -4.98
N ALA A 34 4.08 5.45 -4.96
CA ALA A 34 2.83 6.05 -5.43
C ALA A 34 2.86 6.22 -6.95
N LYS A 35 1.76 5.86 -7.63
CA LYS A 35 1.59 6.05 -9.08
C LYS A 35 0.16 6.48 -9.39
N THR A 36 -0.03 7.15 -10.51
CA THR A 36 -1.36 7.39 -11.09
C THR A 36 -1.54 6.46 -12.28
N LEU A 37 -2.57 5.63 -12.26
CA LEU A 37 -2.96 4.75 -13.37
C LEU A 37 -4.24 5.28 -14.00
N GLY A 38 -4.12 5.89 -15.18
CA GLY A 38 -5.24 6.56 -15.84
C GLY A 38 -5.77 7.72 -15.00
N ARG A 39 -6.92 7.52 -14.34
CA ARG A 39 -7.55 8.50 -13.44
C ARG A 39 -7.51 8.11 -11.95
N GLU A 40 -6.88 6.98 -11.62
CA GLU A 40 -6.85 6.46 -10.25
C GLU A 40 -5.45 6.57 -9.65
N ASN A 41 -5.36 7.11 -8.43
CA ASN A 41 -4.13 7.09 -7.66
C ASN A 41 -4.00 5.76 -6.91
N VAL A 42 -2.87 5.10 -7.10
CA VAL A 42 -2.57 3.80 -6.50
C VAL A 42 -1.23 3.84 -5.78
N VAL A 43 -1.08 2.96 -4.81
CA VAL A 43 0.18 2.71 -4.10
C VAL A 43 0.60 1.26 -4.36
N ILE A 44 1.83 1.09 -4.79
CA ILE A 44 2.49 -0.20 -4.90
C ILE A 44 3.25 -0.41 -3.59
N VAL A 45 2.96 -1.51 -2.91
CA VAL A 45 3.59 -1.89 -1.66
C VAL A 45 4.42 -3.14 -1.92
N GLU A 46 5.68 -3.08 -1.53
CA GLU A 46 6.64 -4.18 -1.63
C GLU A 46 6.83 -4.88 -0.29
N ASP A 47 6.59 -4.18 0.82
CA ASP A 47 6.75 -4.72 2.16
C ASP A 47 5.72 -5.82 2.47
N PRO A 48 6.15 -7.08 2.68
CA PRO A 48 5.23 -8.20 2.95
C PRO A 48 4.44 -8.03 4.24
N GLY A 49 5.01 -7.37 5.25
CA GLY A 49 4.34 -7.12 6.54
C GLY A 49 3.17 -6.17 6.39
N LEU A 50 3.36 -5.08 5.63
CA LEU A 50 2.27 -4.15 5.31
C LEU A 50 1.19 -4.81 4.46
N ILE A 51 1.57 -5.64 3.48
CA ILE A 51 0.62 -6.40 2.66
C ILE A 51 -0.27 -7.27 3.55
N ALA A 52 0.33 -8.07 4.45
CA ALA A 52 -0.41 -8.93 5.35
C ALA A 52 -1.34 -8.15 6.28
N ARG A 53 -0.92 -6.98 6.77
CA ARG A 53 -1.77 -6.11 7.61
C ARG A 53 -2.96 -5.55 6.84
N LEU A 54 -2.76 -5.08 5.61
CA LEU A 54 -3.87 -4.60 4.77
C LEU A 54 -4.86 -5.72 4.46
N GLU A 55 -4.37 -6.93 4.17
CA GLU A 55 -5.23 -8.09 3.92
C GLU A 55 -6.02 -8.49 5.18
N ALA A 56 -5.41 -8.44 6.37
CA ALA A 56 -6.09 -8.68 7.64
C ALA A 56 -7.18 -7.65 7.94
N LEU A 57 -7.04 -6.43 7.42
CA LEU A 57 -8.05 -5.36 7.46
C LEU A 57 -9.09 -5.46 6.32
N GLY A 58 -9.06 -6.55 5.54
CA GLY A 58 -10.00 -6.81 4.46
C GLY A 58 -9.67 -6.12 3.13
N LEU A 59 -8.55 -5.40 3.04
CA LEU A 59 -8.11 -4.76 1.80
C LEU A 59 -7.15 -5.68 1.04
N LYS A 60 -7.67 -6.41 0.06
CA LYS A 60 -6.86 -7.27 -0.81
C LYS A 60 -6.21 -6.45 -1.93
N GLY A 61 -4.89 -6.60 -2.08
CA GLY A 61 -4.13 -5.96 -3.13
C GLY A 61 -4.10 -6.75 -4.43
N GLU A 62 -4.03 -6.05 -5.54
CA GLU A 62 -3.83 -6.66 -6.86
C GLU A 62 -2.34 -6.98 -7.08
N PRO A 63 -1.99 -8.13 -7.68
CA PRO A 63 -0.61 -8.39 -8.05
C PRO A 63 -0.14 -7.36 -9.09
N VAL A 64 1.07 -6.83 -8.91
CA VAL A 64 1.76 -6.07 -9.95
C VAL A 64 2.87 -6.96 -10.49
N VAL A 65 2.83 -7.20 -11.79
CA VAL A 65 3.97 -7.76 -12.53
C VAL A 65 4.82 -6.56 -12.93
N GLU A 66 6.09 -6.53 -12.55
CA GLU A 66 7.01 -5.56 -13.14
C GLU A 66 7.11 -5.88 -14.63
N GLU A 67 6.60 -5.00 -15.49
CA GLU A 67 7.04 -4.96 -16.88
C GLU A 67 8.51 -4.48 -16.84
N ALA A 68 9.40 -5.41 -17.20
CA ALA A 68 10.85 -5.25 -17.21
C ALA A 68 11.33 -4.25 -18.27
#